data_AF-A0A1Y4K281-F1
#
_entry.id   AF-A0A1Y4K281-F1
#
_cell.length_a   1.000
_cell.length_b   1.000
_cell.length_c   1.000
_cell.angle_alpha   90.00
_cell.angle_beta   90.00
_cell.angle_gamma   90.00
#
_symmetry.space_group_name_H-M   'P 1'
#
loop_
_entity.id
_entity.type
_entity.pdbx_description
1 polymer ?
#
loop_
_entity_poly.entity_id
_entity_poly.type
_entity_poly.pdbx_seq_one_letter_code
_entity_poly.pdbx_strand_id
1 'polypeptide(L)'
;LMVPFVLNTVIGILVGYFATVVGLVSPTCIQVPWTTPIVASGVLSTGGDIRAGVLQIVLLAIFTLVYLPFMKASEAAQRKQFEIAQE
;
A
#
# COMPACT_ATOMS: atom_id res chain seq x y z
N LEU A 1 12.95 -8.15 0.01
CA LEU A 1 11.58 -7.59 0.05
C LEU A 1 11.33 -6.60 1.21
N MET A 2 12.19 -6.51 2.23
CA MET A 2 11.99 -5.57 3.35
C MET A 2 12.01 -4.09 2.93
N VAL A 3 12.87 -3.71 1.97
CA VAL A 3 12.96 -2.33 1.45
C VAL A 3 11.64 -1.82 0.86
N PRO A 4 11.00 -2.48 -0.14
CA PRO A 4 9.73 -2.01 -0.68
C PRO A 4 8.59 -2.05 0.34
N PHE A 5 8.63 -2.94 1.34
CA PHE A 5 7.63 -2.99 2.41
C PHE A 5 7.63 -1.70 3.24
N VAL A 6 8.80 -1.31 3.78
CA VAL A 6 8.93 -0.08 4.58
C VAL A 6 8.63 1.15 3.73
N LEU A 7 9.11 1.19 2.48
CA LEU A 7 8.88 2.31 1.58
C LEU A 7 7.38 2.52 1.29
N ASN A 8 6.65 1.44 1.01
CA ASN A 8 5.21 1.50 0.79
C ASN A 8 4.47 1.98 2.05
N THR A 9 4.87 1.55 3.25
CA THR A 9 4.28 2.05 4.50
C THR A 9 4.49 3.56 4.64
N VAL A 10 5.69 4.07 4.39
CA VAL A 10 5.98 5.51 4.46
C VAL A 10 5.15 6.29 3.44
N ILE A 11 5.08 5.80 2.19
CA ILE A 11 4.27 6.43 1.14
C ILE A 11 2.79 6.46 1.55
N GLY A 12 2.25 5.34 2.07
CA GLY A 12 0.86 5.26 2.52
C GLY A 12 0.54 6.26 3.63
N ILE A 13 1.43 6.39 4.63
CA ILE A 13 1.26 7.35 5.73
C ILE A 13 1.30 8.78 5.22
N LEU A 14 2.30 9.13 4.40
CA LEU A 14 2.45 10.50 3.89
C LEU A 14 1.26 10.89 3.01
N VAL A 15 0.90 10.05 2.03
CA VAL A 15 -0.22 10.32 1.12
C VAL A 15 -1.53 10.39 1.89
N GLY A 16 -1.76 9.46 2.82
CA GLY A 16 -2.96 9.49 3.67
C GLY A 16 -3.06 10.77 4.49
N TYR A 17 -1.97 11.16 5.16
CA TYR A 17 -1.92 12.39 5.96
C TYR A 17 -2.19 13.63 5.12
N PHE A 18 -1.49 13.80 3.99
CA PHE A 18 -1.70 14.96 3.12
C PHE A 18 -3.10 14.95 2.50
N ALA A 19 -3.64 13.80 2.12
CA ALA A 19 -4.99 13.71 1.59
C ALA A 19 -6.04 14.15 2.62
N THR A 20 -5.86 13.84 3.90
CA THR A 20 -6.74 14.31 4.96
C THR A 20 -6.55 15.80 5.26
N VAL A 21 -5.31 16.28 5.38
CA VAL A 21 -5.03 17.68 5.74
C VAL A 21 -5.44 18.66 4.64
N VAL A 22 -5.27 18.30 3.37
CA VAL A 22 -5.67 19.13 2.22
C VAL A 22 -7.20 19.09 1.99
N GLY A 23 -7.92 18.24 2.72
CA GLY A 23 -9.38 18.06 2.57
C GLY A 23 -9.77 17.28 1.31
N LEU A 24 -8.84 16.51 0.73
CA LEU A 24 -9.11 15.64 -0.41
C LEU A 24 -9.98 14.44 0.02
N VAL A 25 -9.78 13.97 1.26
CA VAL A 25 -10.54 12.89 1.88
C VAL A 25 -10.98 13.30 3.29
N SER A 26 -12.20 12.94 3.66
CA SER A 26 -12.74 13.21 5.00
C SER A 26 -11.91 12.53 6.09
N PRO A 27 -11.74 13.14 7.28
CA PRO A 27 -11.06 12.49 8.40
C PRO A 27 -11.73 11.18 8.79
N THR A 28 -10.93 10.20 9.22
CA THR A 28 -11.46 8.93 9.72
C THR A 28 -12.23 9.15 11.02
N CYS A 29 -13.54 8.89 11.00
CA CYS A 29 -14.46 9.07 12.11
C CYS A 29 -14.95 7.74 12.72
N ILE A 30 -14.82 6.63 11.99
CA ILE A 30 -15.26 5.29 12.41
C ILE A 30 -14.07 4.34 12.45
N GLN A 31 -13.90 3.62 13.56
CA GLN A 31 -12.96 2.50 13.62
C GLN A 31 -13.55 1.28 12.93
N VAL A 32 -12.97 0.92 11.80
CA VAL A 32 -13.37 -0.23 10.98
C VAL A 32 -12.47 -1.42 11.32
N PRO A 33 -12.99 -2.65 11.40
CA PRO A 33 -12.18 -3.85 11.61
C PRO A 33 -11.03 -3.96 10.59
N TRP A 34 -9.86 -4.40 11.04
CA TRP A 34 -8.67 -4.53 10.19
C TRP A 34 -8.81 -5.60 9.09
N THR A 35 -9.78 -6.51 9.22
CA THR A 35 -10.11 -7.53 8.23
C THR A 35 -11.01 -7.01 7.10
N THR A 36 -11.48 -5.76 7.18
CA THR A 36 -12.31 -5.16 6.12
C THR A 36 -11.47 -4.95 4.85
N PRO A 37 -12.02 -5.29 3.66
CA PRO A 37 -11.32 -5.08 2.40
C PRO A 37 -10.87 -3.64 2.22
N ILE A 38 -9.68 -3.44 1.63
CA ILE A 38 -8.98 -2.15 1.54
C ILE A 38 -9.89 -0.99 1.10
N VAL A 39 -10.57 -1.11 -0.05
CA VAL A 39 -11.43 -0.05 -0.59
C VAL A 39 -12.62 0.24 0.31
N ALA A 40 -13.27 -0.80 0.84
CA ALA A 40 -14.40 -0.67 1.75
C ALA A 40 -13.98 -0.04 3.08
N SER A 41 -12.79 -0.40 3.59
CA SER A 41 -12.21 0.19 4.80
C SER A 41 -12.02 1.70 4.65
N GLY A 42 -11.52 2.15 3.50
CA GLY A 42 -11.39 3.58 3.20
C GLY A 42 -12.72 4.32 3.27
N VAL A 43 -13.75 3.84 2.56
CA VAL A 43 -15.06 4.50 2.51
C VAL A 43 -15.79 4.46 3.86
N LEU A 44 -15.73 3.33 4.57
CA LEU A 44 -16.43 3.16 5.85
C LEU A 44 -15.77 3.95 6.97
N SER A 45 -14.44 4.02 6.99
CA SER A 45 -13.71 4.74 8.05
C SER A 45 -13.97 6.24 8.02
N THR A 46 -14.32 6.79 6.86
CA THR A 46 -14.59 8.22 6.64
C THR A 46 -16.08 8.58 6.65
N GLY A 47 -16.95 7.65 7.05
CA GLY A 47 -18.40 7.90 7.12
C GLY A 47 -19.14 7.86 5.78
N GLY A 48 -18.59 7.18 4.77
CA GLY A 48 -19.19 7.04 3.44
C GLY A 48 -18.51 7.87 2.35
N ASP A 49 -17.32 8.43 2.59
CA ASP A 49 -16.62 9.23 1.59
C ASP A 49 -15.98 8.34 0.51
N ILE A 50 -16.58 8.33 -0.69
CA ILE A 50 -16.11 7.58 -1.85
C ILE A 50 -14.70 8.00 -2.28
N ARG A 51 -14.28 9.24 -2.00
CA ARG A 51 -12.94 9.74 -2.32
C ARG A 51 -11.87 8.95 -1.58
N ALA A 52 -12.16 8.50 -0.36
CA ALA A 52 -11.29 7.62 0.41
C ALA A 52 -11.06 6.27 -0.30
N GLY A 53 -12.12 5.70 -0.88
CA GLY A 53 -12.04 4.48 -1.68
C GLY A 53 -11.20 4.66 -2.95
N VAL A 54 -11.36 5.79 -3.64
CA VAL A 54 -10.55 6.11 -4.84
C VAL A 54 -9.07 6.27 -4.47
N LEU A 55 -8.78 6.96 -3.36
CA LEU A 55 -7.40 7.11 -2.87
C LEU A 55 -6.76 5.76 -2.57
N GLN A 56 -7.51 4.82 -1.97
CA GLN A 56 -7.03 3.47 -1.72
C GLN A 56 -6.69 2.71 -3.00
N ILE A 57 -7.49 2.85 -4.06
CA ILE A 57 -7.22 2.22 -5.37
C ILE A 57 -5.94 2.81 -5.99
N VAL A 58 -5.77 4.13 -5.92
CA VAL A 58 -4.56 4.80 -6.42
C VAL A 58 -3.33 4.35 -5.64
N LEU A 59 -3.42 4.27 -4.32
CA LEU A 59 -2.33 3.79 -3.47
C LEU A 59 -1.98 2.33 -3.77
N LEU A 60 -2.96 1.47 -4.00
CA LEU A 60 -2.74 0.08 -4.39
C LEU A 60 -1.92 0.01 -5.69
N ALA A 61 -2.30 0.80 -6.71
CA ALA A 61 -1.57 0.86 -7.97
C ALA A 61 -0.11 1.35 -7.77
N ILE A 62 0.09 2.40 -6.98
CA ILE A 62 1.43 2.91 -6.65
C ILE A 62 2.25 1.83 -5.94
N PHE A 63 1.67 1.16 -4.94
CA PHE A 63 2.35 0.10 -4.20
C PHE A 63 2.73 -1.07 -5.09
N THR A 64 1.86 -1.48 -6.02
CA THR A 64 2.18 -2.51 -7.01
C THR A 64 3.35 -2.07 -7.89
N LEU A 65 3.32 -0.85 -8.42
CA LEU A 65 4.40 -0.32 -9.27
C LEU A 65 5.74 -0.23 -8.54
N VAL A 66 5.73 0.21 -7.27
CA VAL A 66 6.92 0.25 -6.43
C VAL A 66 7.42 -1.15 -6.12
N TYR A 67 6.53 -2.13 -5.91
CA TYR A 67 6.93 -3.49 -5.53
C TYR A 67 7.54 -4.28 -6.69
N LEU A 68 7.05 -4.09 -7.92
CA LEU A 68 7.48 -4.82 -9.12
C LEU A 68 9.01 -4.87 -9.35
N PRO A 69 9.76 -3.75 -9.34
CA PRO A 69 11.21 -3.79 -9.57
C PRO A 69 11.96 -4.57 -8.49
N PHE A 70 11.55 -4.42 -7.21
CA PHE A 70 12.18 -5.13 -6.10
C PHE A 70 11.85 -6.61 -6.09
N MET A 71 10.66 -6.98 -6.55
CA MET A 71 10.25 -8.37 -6.69
C MET A 71 11.13 -9.08 -7.74
N LYS A 72 11.29 -8.47 -8.93
CA LYS A 72 12.19 -8.99 -9.97
C LYS A 72 13.64 -9.12 -9.49
N ALA A 73 14.13 -8.13 -8.74
CA ALA A 73 15.47 -8.19 -8.15
C ALA A 73 15.61 -9.34 -7.12
N SER A 74 14.57 -9.56 -6.30
CA SER A 74 14.54 -10.66 -5.34
C SER A 74 14.53 -12.03 -6.04
N GLU A 75 13.74 -12.18 -7.10
CA GLU A 75 13.69 -13.41 -7.90
C GLU A 75 15.06 -13.72 -8.54
N ALA A 76 15.72 -12.70 -9.10
CA ALA A 76 17.05 -12.86 -9.67
C ALA A 76 18.10 -13.25 -8.62
N ALA A 77 18.04 -12.65 -7.42
CA ALA A 77 18.93 -13.00 -6.32
C ALA A 77 18.68 -14.44 -5.81
N GLN A 78 17.42 -14.87 -5.72
CA GLN A 78 17.08 -16.24 -5.31
C GLN A 78 17.52 -17.27 -6.34
N ARG A 79 17.37 -17.03 -7.65
CA ARG A 79 17.86 -17.96 -8.69
C ARG A 79 19.35 -18.24 -8.56
N LYS A 80 20.16 -17.19 -8.36
CA LYS A 80 21.61 -17.35 -8.13
C LYS A 80 21.92 -18.17 -6.88
N GLN A 81 21.17 -17.96 -5.79
CA GLN A 81 21.34 -18.76 -4.57
C GLN A 81 21.00 -20.24 -4.79
N PHE A 82 19.98 -20.54 -5.60
CA PHE A 82 19.64 -21.91 -5.97
C PHE A 82 20.73 -22.58 -6.82
N GLU A 83 21.30 -21.87 -7.80
CA GLU A 83 22.40 -22.38 -8.63
C GLU A 83 23.64 -22.71 -7.78
N ILE A 84 24.05 -21.79 -6.88
CA ILE A 84 25.19 -22.00 -5.96
C ILE A 84 24.94 -23.18 -5.00
N ALA A 85 23.70 -23.44 -4.60
CA ALA A 85 23.37 -24.55 -3.71
C ALA A 85 23.33 -25.92 -4.42
N GLN A 86 23.35 -25.94 -5.76
CA GLN A 86 23.40 -27.18 -6.56
C GLN A 86 24.82 -27.57 -6.99
N GLU A 87 25.79 -26.66 -6.87
CA GLU A 87 27.23 -26.96 -6.97
C GLU A 87 27.80 -27.47 -5.63
#